data_AF-A0A9E2CHU8-F1
#
_entry.id   AF-A0A9E2CHU8-F1
#
_cell.length_a   1.000
_cell.length_b   1.000
_cell.length_c   1.000
_cell.angle_alpha   90.00
_cell.angle_beta   90.00
_cell.angle_gamma   90.00
#
_symmetry.space_group_name_H-M   'P 1'
#
loop_
_entity.id
_entity.type
_entity.pdbx_description
1 polymer ?
#
loop_
_entity_poly.entity_id
_entity_poly.type
_entity_poly.pdbx_seq_one_letter_code
_entity_poly.pdbx_strand_id
1 'polypeptide(L)'
;VSDAAAYLDTESKRGSFPGAATSPAGDGAPVSTQIASVIAGFEHRLPARLESLKRALKTEDNEAVRDILHQLTGTAGICGHAEISHEARRLLELARAGKLASRPEEMQTLERLVSDVTASHVDDPQAG
;
A
#
# COMPACT_ATOMS: atom_id res chain seq x y z
N VAL A 1 24.97 -21.38 39.77
CA VAL A 1 23.85 -22.32 39.91
C VAL A 1 22.73 -21.57 40.61
N SER A 2 21.62 -21.18 40.01
CA SER A 2 20.95 -21.51 38.74
C SER A 2 20.19 -20.25 38.30
N ASP A 3 20.31 -19.77 37.08
CA ASP A 3 19.63 -20.21 35.85
C ASP A 3 18.09 -20.28 35.97
N ALA A 4 17.45 -19.29 35.34
CA ALA A 4 16.04 -19.32 34.93
C ALA A 4 15.89 -18.36 33.75
N ALA A 5 16.18 -18.90 32.58
CA ALA A 5 15.78 -18.41 31.28
C ALA A 5 14.26 -18.18 31.17
N ALA A 6 13.87 -17.56 30.05
CA ALA A 6 12.54 -17.43 29.47
C ALA A 6 11.79 -16.12 29.77
N TYR A 7 12.04 -15.11 28.92
CA TYR A 7 10.97 -14.21 28.46
C TYR A 7 11.24 -13.84 26.99
N LEU A 8 11.08 -14.84 26.12
CA LEU A 8 10.70 -14.64 24.73
C LEU A 8 9.27 -15.14 24.61
N ASP A 9 8.31 -14.23 24.49
CA ASP A 9 6.99 -14.55 23.93
C ASP A 9 6.55 -13.38 23.05
N THR A 10 7.27 -13.24 21.94
CA THR A 10 6.76 -12.59 20.75
C THR A 10 6.06 -13.67 19.94
N GLU A 11 4.74 -13.77 20.03
CA GLU A 11 3.85 -14.11 18.91
C GLU A 11 2.41 -14.27 19.40
N SER A 12 1.58 -13.23 19.25
CA SER A 12 0.15 -13.44 19.17
C SER A 12 -0.53 -12.34 18.38
N LYS A 13 -1.35 -12.78 17.42
CA LYS A 13 -2.16 -12.02 16.46
C LYS A 13 -1.45 -11.52 15.20
N ARG A 14 -0.93 -12.46 14.40
CA ARG A 14 -1.10 -12.31 12.95
C ARG A 14 -2.58 -12.50 12.64
N GLY A 15 -3.21 -11.41 12.24
CA GLY A 15 -4.57 -11.42 11.71
C GLY A 15 -4.70 -12.49 10.65
N SER A 16 -5.72 -13.32 10.84
CA SER A 16 -6.24 -14.29 9.89
C SER A 16 -6.52 -13.58 8.56
N PHE A 17 -5.73 -13.87 7.53
CA PHE A 17 -6.12 -13.62 6.15
C PHE A 17 -6.95 -14.83 5.69
N PRO A 18 -8.24 -14.66 5.38
CA PRO A 18 -9.04 -15.75 4.86
C PRO A 18 -8.64 -16.03 3.40
N GLY A 19 -8.05 -17.20 3.19
CA GLY A 19 -8.18 -18.03 1.98
C GLY A 19 -7.96 -17.37 0.63
N ALA A 20 -6.71 -17.34 0.16
CA ALA A 20 -6.44 -17.49 -1.26
C ALA A 20 -6.12 -18.96 -1.51
N ALA A 21 -7.12 -19.69 -1.99
CA ALA A 21 -6.97 -21.05 -2.46
C ALA A 21 -5.81 -21.16 -3.45
N THR A 22 -4.91 -22.07 -3.15
CA THR A 22 -3.88 -22.57 -4.05
C THR A 22 -4.54 -23.08 -5.34
N SER A 23 -4.29 -22.41 -6.46
CA SER A 23 -4.38 -23.02 -7.79
C SER A 23 -2.97 -23.06 -8.39
N PRO A 24 -2.46 -24.23 -8.80
CA PRO A 24 -1.15 -24.36 -9.41
C PRO A 24 -1.28 -24.08 -10.90
N ALA A 25 -1.02 -22.85 -11.32
CA ALA A 25 -0.71 -22.57 -12.72
C ALA A 25 0.81 -22.77 -12.89
N GLY A 26 1.19 -24.01 -13.20
CA GLY A 26 2.46 -24.25 -13.85
C GLY A 26 2.37 -23.71 -15.27
N ASP A 27 3.27 -22.80 -15.62
CA ASP A 27 4.04 -22.79 -16.87
C ASP A 27 4.85 -21.51 -16.93
N GLY A 28 6.06 -21.61 -17.49
CA GLY A 28 7.09 -20.58 -17.49
C GLY A 28 6.73 -19.29 -18.21
N ALA A 29 5.78 -18.52 -17.67
CA ALA A 29 5.64 -17.12 -18.01
C ALA A 29 6.99 -16.44 -17.72
N PRO A 30 7.57 -15.71 -18.69
CA PRO A 30 8.81 -15.00 -18.44
C PRO A 30 8.61 -14.07 -17.25
N VAL A 31 9.59 -14.00 -16.33
CA VAL A 31 9.54 -13.24 -15.07
C VAL A 31 9.03 -11.80 -15.27
N SER A 32 9.29 -11.21 -16.44
CA SER A 32 8.77 -9.91 -16.87
C SER A 32 7.23 -9.82 -16.88
N THR A 33 6.52 -10.87 -17.30
CA THR A 33 5.05 -10.89 -17.39
C THR A 33 4.41 -10.99 -16.00
N GLN A 34 5.01 -11.74 -15.08
CA GLN A 34 4.53 -11.82 -13.70
C GLN A 34 4.68 -10.46 -12.99
N ILE A 35 5.81 -9.79 -13.15
CA ILE A 35 6.04 -8.45 -12.56
C ILE A 35 5.04 -7.43 -13.13
N ALA A 36 4.81 -7.45 -14.45
CA ALA A 36 3.83 -6.57 -15.08
C ALA A 36 2.41 -6.74 -14.49
N SER A 37 1.98 -7.99 -14.24
CA SER A 37 0.67 -8.25 -13.61
C SER A 37 0.57 -7.72 -12.18
N VAL A 38 1.66 -7.74 -11.42
CA VAL A 38 1.72 -7.19 -10.06
C VAL A 38 1.61 -5.67 -10.09
N ILE A 39 2.31 -5.01 -11.02
CA ILE A 39 2.25 -3.56 -11.23
C ILE A 39 0.84 -3.15 -11.64
N ALA A 40 0.27 -3.78 -12.67
CA ALA A 40 -1.11 -3.49 -13.11
C ALA A 40 -2.14 -3.69 -11.99
N GLY A 41 -1.98 -4.76 -11.19
CA GLY A 41 -2.83 -4.99 -10.02
C GLY A 41 -2.67 -3.91 -8.95
N PHE A 42 -1.46 -3.37 -8.75
CA PHE A 42 -1.22 -2.25 -7.85
C PHE A 42 -1.90 -0.97 -8.36
N GLU A 43 -1.69 -0.62 -9.64
CA GLU A 43 -2.28 0.56 -10.29
C GLU A 43 -3.81 0.53 -10.23
N HIS A 44 -4.42 -0.63 -10.56
CA HIS A 44 -5.87 -0.82 -10.48
C HIS A 44 -6.43 -0.58 -9.05
N ARG A 45 -5.69 -0.97 -8.00
CA ARG A 45 -6.14 -0.81 -6.60
C ARG A 45 -5.83 0.56 -6.02
N LEU A 46 -5.02 1.37 -6.70
CA LEU A 46 -4.51 2.64 -6.20
C LEU A 46 -5.63 3.66 -5.88
N PRO A 47 -6.64 3.87 -6.76
CA PRO A 47 -7.75 4.78 -6.47
C PRO A 47 -8.55 4.36 -5.23
N ALA A 48 -8.87 3.07 -5.10
CA ALA A 48 -9.63 2.56 -3.96
C ALA A 48 -8.87 2.72 -2.63
N ARG A 49 -7.54 2.59 -2.66
CA ARG A 49 -6.68 2.85 -1.50
C ARG A 49 -6.66 4.34 -1.13
N LEU A 50 -6.56 5.23 -2.12
CA LEU A 50 -6.62 6.67 -1.90
C LEU A 50 -7.96 7.09 -1.28
N GLU A 51 -9.08 6.56 -1.77
CA GLU A 51 -10.40 6.82 -1.20
C GLU A 51 -10.54 6.26 0.22
N SER A 52 -9.91 5.12 0.52
CA SER A 52 -9.87 4.57 1.88
C SER A 52 -9.07 5.46 2.82
N LEU A 53 -7.95 6.02 2.35
CA LEU A 53 -7.12 6.96 3.11
C LEU A 53 -7.89 8.26 3.40
N LYS A 54 -8.59 8.81 2.40
CA LYS A 54 -9.45 10.00 2.57
C LYS A 54 -10.55 9.76 3.59
N ARG A 55 -11.21 8.60 3.55
CA ARG A 55 -12.21 8.21 4.55
C ARG A 55 -11.61 8.11 5.94
N ALA A 56 -10.47 7.44 6.09
CA ALA A 56 -9.80 7.27 7.38
C ALA A 56 -9.41 8.63 7.99
N LEU A 57 -8.91 9.58 7.17
CA LEU A 57 -8.65 10.95 7.63
C LEU A 57 -9.93 11.66 8.11
N LYS A 58 -11.04 11.51 7.36
CA LYS A 58 -12.33 12.12 7.73
C LYS A 58 -12.93 11.55 9.02
N THR A 59 -12.69 10.28 9.30
CA THR A 59 -13.17 9.61 10.52
C THR A 59 -12.14 9.62 11.66
N GLU A 60 -11.03 10.35 11.51
CA GLU A 60 -9.93 10.43 12.48
C GLU A 60 -9.34 9.05 12.85
N ASP A 61 -9.43 8.08 11.94
CA ASP A 61 -8.89 6.73 12.11
C ASP A 61 -7.38 6.74 11.80
N ASN A 62 -6.61 7.22 12.77
CA ASN A 62 -5.16 7.39 12.66
C ASN A 62 -4.40 6.07 12.46
N GLU A 63 -4.95 4.95 12.94
CA GLU A 63 -4.38 3.62 12.73
C GLU A 63 -4.51 3.21 11.27
N ALA A 64 -5.72 3.29 10.71
CA ALA A 64 -5.95 3.00 9.29
C ALA A 64 -5.16 3.93 8.36
N VAL A 65 -5.07 5.23 8.68
CA VAL A 65 -4.23 6.18 7.94
C VAL A 65 -2.78 5.70 7.86
N ARG A 66 -2.20 5.33 9.01
CA ARG A 66 -0.81 4.88 9.08
C ARG A 66 -0.59 3.57 8.32
N ASP A 67 -1.51 2.63 8.44
CA ASP A 67 -1.42 1.33 7.76
C ASP A 67 -1.49 1.48 6.25
N ILE A 68 -2.42 2.28 5.75
CA ILE A 68 -2.57 2.52 4.31
C ILE A 68 -1.31 3.22 3.77
N LEU A 69 -0.80 4.26 4.46
CA LEU A 69 0.41 4.98 4.05
C LEU A 69 1.66 4.10 4.11
N HIS A 70 1.78 3.24 5.12
CA HIS A 70 2.87 2.28 5.22
C HIS A 70 2.86 1.28 4.07
N GLN A 71 1.69 0.71 3.77
CA GLN A 71 1.52 -0.20 2.64
C GLN A 71 1.81 0.49 1.30
N LEU A 72 1.32 1.72 1.10
CA LEU A 72 1.60 2.51 -0.10
C LEU A 72 3.09 2.78 -0.25
N THR A 73 3.78 3.15 0.82
CA THR A 73 5.24 3.37 0.81
C THR A 73 5.98 2.13 0.30
N GLY A 74 5.67 0.95 0.84
CA GLY A 74 6.35 -0.29 0.44
C GLY A 74 5.97 -0.76 -0.97
N THR A 75 4.66 -0.86 -1.23
CA THR A 75 4.16 -1.44 -2.49
C THR A 75 4.45 -0.56 -3.70
N ALA A 76 4.36 0.77 -3.57
CA ALA A 76 4.67 1.68 -4.67
C ALA A 76 6.15 1.61 -5.08
N GLY A 77 7.06 1.47 -4.11
CA GLY A 77 8.50 1.36 -4.39
C GLY A 77 8.84 0.07 -5.15
N ILE A 78 8.22 -1.05 -4.78
CA ILE A 78 8.40 -2.34 -5.48
C ILE A 78 7.83 -2.29 -6.91
N CYS A 79 6.73 -1.55 -7.11
CA CYS A 79 6.08 -1.43 -8.41
C CYS A 79 6.68 -0.34 -9.31
N GLY A 80 7.78 0.31 -8.91
CA GLY A 80 8.46 1.32 -9.72
C GLY A 80 7.90 2.75 -9.60
N HIS A 81 6.94 3.00 -8.71
CA HIS A 81 6.36 4.33 -8.48
C HIS A 81 7.06 5.05 -7.31
N ALA A 82 8.33 5.41 -7.51
CA ALA A 82 9.16 6.03 -6.48
C ALA A 82 8.56 7.32 -5.89
N GLU A 83 7.94 8.16 -6.73
CA GLU A 83 7.32 9.42 -6.27
C GLU A 83 6.13 9.17 -5.33
N ILE A 84 5.27 8.20 -5.65
CA ILE A 84 4.18 7.78 -4.77
C ILE A 84 4.73 7.22 -3.46
N SER A 85 5.79 6.41 -3.52
CA SER A 85 6.45 5.86 -2.33
C SER A 85 7.00 6.97 -1.42
N HIS A 86 7.66 7.97 -2.01
CA HIS A 86 8.22 9.10 -1.28
C HIS A 86 7.14 9.97 -0.63
N GLU A 87 6.09 10.31 -1.37
CA GLU A 87 5.00 11.12 -0.82
C GLU A 87 4.24 10.35 0.27
N ALA A 88 3.97 9.06 0.08
CA ALA A 88 3.34 8.23 1.10
C ALA A 88 4.19 8.17 2.39
N ARG A 89 5.52 8.09 2.28
CA ARG A 89 6.42 8.15 3.44
C ARG A 89 6.36 9.51 4.14
N ARG A 90 6.36 10.61 3.38
CA ARG A 90 6.24 11.96 3.93
C ARG A 90 4.93 12.13 4.71
N LEU A 91 3.81 11.69 4.15
CA LEU A 91 2.51 11.71 4.82
C LEU A 91 2.48 10.80 6.05
N LEU A 92 3.14 9.64 6.01
CA LEU A 92 3.24 8.74 7.16
C LEU A 92 3.92 9.42 8.34
N GLU A 93 4.99 10.17 8.10
CA GLU A 93 5.66 10.93 9.16
C GLU A 93 4.78 12.05 9.72
N LEU A 94 4.00 12.74 8.87
CA LEU A 94 3.01 13.72 9.32
C LEU A 94 1.89 13.06 10.15
N ALA A 95 1.43 11.87 9.76
CA ALA A 95 0.43 11.11 10.50
C ALA A 95 0.95 10.67 11.88
N ARG A 96 2.20 10.18 11.94
CA ARG A 96 2.88 9.83 13.19
C ARG A 96 3.06 11.02 14.13
N ALA A 97 3.28 12.21 13.57
CA ALA A 97 3.37 13.45 14.32
C ALA A 97 2.00 14.04 14.70
N GLY A 98 0.88 13.42 14.29
CA GLY A 98 -0.48 13.94 14.55
C GLY A 98 -0.80 15.23 13.78
N LYS A 99 -0.06 15.54 12.71
CA LYS A 99 -0.19 16.79 11.93
C LYS A 99 -0.96 16.64 10.63
N LEU A 100 -1.22 15.41 10.19
CA LEU A 100 -1.85 15.17 8.89
C LEU A 100 -3.35 15.50 8.90
N ALA A 101 -4.08 15.15 9.97
CA ALA A 101 -5.51 15.38 10.06
C ALA A 101 -5.89 16.88 10.01
N SER A 102 -5.02 17.76 10.52
CA SER A 102 -5.22 19.21 10.50
C SER A 102 -4.77 19.88 9.21
N ARG A 103 -4.21 19.12 8.26
CA ARG A 103 -3.56 19.64 7.04
C ARG A 103 -3.96 18.82 5.81
N PRO A 104 -5.25 18.83 5.43
CA PRO A 104 -5.74 18.04 4.30
C PRO A 104 -5.10 18.43 2.97
N GLU A 105 -4.57 19.65 2.84
CA GLU A 105 -3.82 20.09 1.65
C GLU A 105 -2.59 19.24 1.36
N GLU A 106 -2.02 18.59 2.37
CA GLU A 106 -0.85 17.71 2.22
C GLU A 106 -1.15 16.50 1.32
N MET A 107 -2.41 16.11 1.20
CA MET A 107 -2.84 15.00 0.34
C MET A 107 -2.80 15.31 -1.16
N GLN A 108 -2.82 16.59 -1.56
CA GLN A 108 -2.98 16.99 -2.96
C GLN A 108 -1.91 16.41 -3.89
N THR A 109 -0.66 16.34 -3.41
CA THR A 109 0.45 15.77 -4.18
C THR A 109 0.22 14.28 -4.44
N LEU A 110 -0.17 13.52 -3.41
CA LEU A 110 -0.46 12.09 -3.55
C LEU A 110 -1.65 11.86 -4.50
N GLU A 111 -2.69 12.67 -4.38
CA GLU A 111 -3.87 12.60 -5.25
C GLU A 111 -3.52 12.82 -6.72
N ARG A 112 -2.71 13.83 -7.02
CA ARG A 112 -2.24 14.10 -8.39
C ARG A 112 -1.43 12.92 -8.93
N LEU A 113 -0.46 12.41 -8.17
CA LEU A 113 0.35 11.27 -8.61
C LEU A 113 -0.50 10.02 -8.89
N VAL A 114 -1.51 9.75 -8.08
CA VAL A 114 -2.46 8.64 -8.32
C VAL A 114 -3.29 8.90 -9.58
N SER A 115 -3.75 10.14 -9.79
CA SER A 115 -4.48 10.53 -10.99
C SER A 115 -3.62 10.35 -12.25
N ASP A 116 -2.34 10.72 -12.22
CA ASP A 116 -1.43 10.63 -13.36
C ASP A 116 -1.18 9.16 -13.77
N VAL A 117 -0.97 8.28 -12.77
CA VAL A 117 -0.80 6.83 -13.01
C VAL A 117 -2.06 6.22 -13.60
N THR A 118 -3.23 6.58 -13.08
CA THR A 118 -4.50 6.00 -13.53
C THR A 118 -4.93 6.53 -14.89
N ALA A 119 -4.63 7.79 -15.22
CA ALA A 119 -4.85 8.35 -16.55
C ALA A 119 -3.94 7.68 -17.61
N SER A 120 -2.67 7.43 -17.26
CA SER A 120 -1.71 6.78 -18.17
C SER A 120 -2.11 5.34 -18.52
N HIS A 121 -2.93 4.69 -17.70
CA HIS A 121 -3.42 3.33 -17.92
C HIS A 121 -4.69 3.27 -18.81
N VAL A 122 -5.41 4.39 -18.98
CA VAL A 122 -6.63 4.44 -19.83
C VAL A 122 -6.30 4.44 -21.33
N ASP A 123 -5.07 4.80 -21.69
CA ASP A 123 -4.61 4.87 -23.09
C ASP A 123 -4.04 3.54 -23.64
N ASP A 124 -4.15 2.41 -22.93
CA ASP A 124 -3.76 1.09 -23.43
C ASP A 124 -4.99 0.27 -23.88
N PRO A 125 -5.35 0.24 -25.19
CA PRO A 125 -6.55 -0.42 -25.71
C PRO A 125 -6.35 -1.94 -25.86
N GLN A 126 -5.94 -2.66 -24.81
CA GLN A 126 -5.73 -4.11 -24.88
C GLN A 126 -6.54 -4.86 -23.80
N ALA A 127 -7.83 -5.02 -24.08
CA ALA A 127 -8.62 -6.17 -23.66
C ALA A 127 -9.81 -6.35 -24.63
N GLY A 128 -9.49 -6.77 -25.85
CA GLY A 128 -10.42 -7.27 -26.87
C GLY A 128 -9.86 -8.54 -27.48
#